data_AF-A0A225UBM3-F1
#
_entry.id   AF-A0A225UBM3-F1
#
_cell.length_a   1.000
_cell.length_b   1.000
_cell.length_c   1.000
_cell.angle_alpha   90.00
_cell.angle_beta   90.00
_cell.angle_gamma   90.00
#
_symmetry.space_group_name_H-M   'P 1'
#
loop_
_entity.id
_entity.type
_entity.pdbx_description
1 polymer ?
#
loop_
_entity_poly.entity_id
_entity_poly.type
_entity_poly.pdbx_seq_one_letter_code
_entity_poly.pdbx_strand_id
1 'polypeptide(L)'
;MKRFKPVYDNYDEFFSALTEQCHATYQLLTKRSSHSIKLRNQTLAKKNIPEGDPRMLPSSFSFYSVTIFYTPGIEHSKKGKGNRQRRIIRCLGCGTKMKALTKRDGEETWKVVVTWWGYHNHIRSEERFRYYAENRRITRVIQRSD
;
A
#
# COMPACT_ATOMS: atom_id res chain seq x y z
N MET A 1 9.13 17.02 10.41
CA MET A 1 8.33 15.96 9.75
C MET A 1 9.06 14.64 9.93
N LYS A 2 8.47 13.63 10.60
CA LYS A 2 9.12 12.31 10.75
C LYS A 2 9.33 11.71 9.36
N ARG A 3 10.56 11.31 9.04
CA ARG A 3 10.89 10.68 7.76
C ARG A 3 10.25 9.28 7.73
N PHE A 4 9.52 8.97 6.67
CA PHE A 4 8.93 7.65 6.47
C PHE A 4 10.04 6.58 6.49
N LYS A 5 9.93 5.60 7.39
CA LYS A 5 10.97 4.59 7.60
C LYS A 5 10.97 3.57 6.45
N PRO A 6 12.14 3.02 6.08
CA PRO A 6 12.23 1.96 5.08
C PRO A 6 11.94 0.56 5.65
N VAL A 7 11.93 0.39 6.97
CA VAL A 7 11.77 -0.90 7.66
C VAL A 7 10.81 -0.74 8.85
N TYR A 8 9.93 -1.74 9.03
CA TYR A 8 8.95 -1.83 10.12
C TYR A 8 8.91 -3.25 10.67
N ASP A 9 8.47 -3.40 11.92
CA ASP A 9 8.42 -4.71 12.57
C ASP A 9 7.21 -5.54 12.14
N ASN A 10 6.11 -4.88 11.81
CA ASN A 10 4.87 -5.51 11.37
C ASN A 10 4.11 -4.62 10.36
N TYR A 11 3.06 -5.18 9.75
CA TYR A 11 2.26 -4.43 8.77
C TYR A 11 1.39 -3.34 9.40
N ASP A 12 1.01 -3.47 10.66
CA ASP A 12 0.12 -2.50 11.32
C ASP A 12 0.85 -1.18 11.57
N GLU A 13 2.09 -1.25 12.06
CA GLU A 13 3.01 -0.10 12.16
C GLU A 13 3.25 0.54 10.81
N PHE A 14 3.49 -0.28 9.78
CA PHE A 14 3.69 0.21 8.42
C PHE A 14 2.45 0.95 7.89
N PHE A 15 1.24 0.39 8.06
CA PHE A 15 0.01 1.03 7.59
C PHE A 15 -0.36 2.28 8.40
N SER A 16 -0.05 2.30 9.70
CA SER A 16 -0.18 3.50 10.53
C SER A 16 0.75 4.61 10.02
N ALA A 17 2.04 4.31 9.87
CA ALA A 17 3.01 5.26 9.33
C ALA A 17 2.67 5.71 7.90
N LEU A 18 2.12 4.82 7.08
CA LEU A 18 1.66 5.14 5.73
C LEU A 18 0.53 6.15 5.76
N THR A 19 -0.41 6.00 6.69
CA THR A 19 -1.53 6.91 6.87
C THR A 19 -1.04 8.29 7.30
N GLU A 20 -0.16 8.36 8.30
CA GLU A 20 0.49 9.62 8.70
C GLU A 20 1.23 10.29 7.53
N GLN A 21 1.98 9.52 6.75
CA GLN A 21 2.70 10.01 5.59
C GLN A 21 1.77 10.56 4.49
N CYS A 22 0.63 9.89 4.25
CA CYS A 22 -0.40 10.36 3.34
C CYS A 22 -0.93 11.74 3.74
N HIS A 23 -1.25 11.92 5.03
CA HIS A 23 -1.71 13.21 5.56
C HIS A 23 -0.62 14.29 5.52
N ALA A 24 0.60 13.97 5.95
CA ALA A 24 1.71 14.92 6.01
C ALA A 24 2.18 15.40 4.63
N THR A 25 2.04 14.55 3.58
CA THR A 25 2.50 14.89 2.23
C THR A 25 1.38 15.12 1.23
N TYR A 26 0.13 15.10 1.69
CA TYR A 26 -1.07 15.25 0.86
C TYR A 26 -1.11 14.25 -0.30
N GLN A 27 -0.73 13.01 0.00
CA GLN A 27 -0.65 11.93 -0.95
C GLN A 27 -1.67 10.84 -0.67
N LEU A 28 -2.42 10.40 -1.69
CA LEU A 28 -3.35 9.29 -1.54
C LEU A 28 -2.70 7.97 -1.98
N LEU A 29 -2.01 7.31 -1.08
CA LEU A 29 -1.39 6.00 -1.31
C LEU A 29 -2.37 4.89 -0.93
N THR A 30 -2.76 4.07 -1.91
CA THR A 30 -3.75 3.00 -1.72
C THR A 30 -3.15 1.63 -1.98
N LYS A 31 -3.53 0.65 -1.16
CA LYS A 31 -3.20 -0.76 -1.38
C LYS A 31 -3.85 -1.23 -2.69
N ARG A 32 -3.04 -1.75 -3.61
CA ARG A 32 -3.52 -2.28 -4.92
C ARG A 32 -3.57 -3.79 -4.94
N SER A 33 -2.50 -4.43 -4.52
CA SER A 33 -2.42 -5.88 -4.48
C SER A 33 -1.67 -6.34 -3.24
N SER A 34 -1.98 -7.55 -2.80
CA SER A 34 -1.25 -8.22 -1.73
C SER A 34 -1.15 -9.70 -2.02
N HIS A 35 -0.02 -10.28 -1.66
CA HIS A 35 0.18 -11.71 -1.61
C HIS A 35 0.20 -12.15 -0.16
N SER A 36 -0.66 -13.10 0.22
CA SER A 36 -0.71 -13.61 1.59
C SER A 36 0.46 -14.54 1.88
N ILE A 37 0.90 -14.57 3.14
CA ILE A 37 1.92 -15.52 3.59
C ILE A 37 1.42 -16.95 3.48
N LYS A 38 0.18 -17.19 3.91
CA LYS A 38 -0.45 -18.51 3.86
C LYS A 38 -0.37 -19.12 2.46
N LEU A 39 -0.72 -18.35 1.43
CA LEU A 39 -0.69 -18.85 0.05
C LEU A 39 0.75 -19.10 -0.44
N ARG A 40 1.71 -18.25 -0.04
CA ARG A 40 3.12 -18.45 -0.37
C ARG A 40 3.69 -19.70 0.29
N ASN A 41 3.45 -19.88 1.59
CA ASN A 41 3.93 -21.06 2.32
C ASN A 41 3.28 -22.35 1.79
N GLN A 42 1.99 -22.33 1.44
CA GLN A 42 1.35 -23.45 0.75
C GLN A 42 2.01 -23.77 -0.60
N THR A 43 2.41 -22.74 -1.35
CA THR A 43 3.13 -22.92 -2.63
C THR A 43 4.53 -23.51 -2.39
N LEU A 44 5.21 -23.15 -1.31
CA LEU A 44 6.50 -23.73 -0.94
C LEU A 44 6.37 -25.18 -0.48
N ALA A 45 5.35 -25.48 0.34
CA ALA A 45 5.06 -26.85 0.77
C ALA A 45 4.80 -27.78 -0.43
N LYS A 46 4.06 -27.31 -1.44
CA LYS A 46 3.86 -28.04 -2.72
C LYS A 46 5.15 -28.29 -3.50
N LYS A 47 6.21 -27.53 -3.23
CA LYS A 47 7.55 -27.71 -3.81
C LYS A 47 8.46 -28.57 -2.92
N ASN A 48 7.89 -29.31 -1.96
CA ASN A 48 8.60 -30.15 -0.99
C ASN A 48 9.61 -29.37 -0.12
N ILE A 49 9.37 -28.08 0.13
CA ILE A 49 10.15 -27.31 1.11
C ILE A 49 9.64 -27.66 2.51
N PRO A 50 10.51 -28.14 3.42
CA PRO A 50 10.10 -28.57 4.75
C PRO A 50 9.65 -27.38 5.61
N GLU A 51 8.80 -27.68 6.58
CA GLU A 51 8.45 -26.73 7.64
C GLU A 51 9.72 -26.39 8.44
N GLY A 52 9.94 -25.11 8.73
CA GLY A 52 11.17 -24.62 9.36
C GLY A 52 12.30 -24.23 8.41
N ASP A 53 12.17 -24.46 7.09
CA ASP A 53 13.13 -23.96 6.10
C ASP A 53 13.24 -22.42 6.16
N PRO A 54 14.44 -21.82 6.02
CA PRO A 54 14.63 -20.37 6.04
C PRO A 54 13.74 -19.58 5.05
N ARG A 55 13.27 -20.23 3.98
CA ARG A 55 12.39 -19.67 2.95
C ARG A 55 10.92 -19.58 3.39
N MET A 56 10.52 -20.36 4.40
CA MET A 56 9.18 -20.31 4.99
C MET A 56 9.02 -19.03 5.79
N LEU A 57 7.91 -18.34 5.60
CA LEU A 57 7.63 -17.13 6.38
C LEU A 57 6.87 -17.47 7.66
N PRO A 58 7.09 -16.67 8.73
CA PRO A 58 6.33 -16.79 9.96
C PRO A 58 4.86 -16.42 9.73
N SER A 59 3.97 -17.15 10.41
CA SER A 59 2.52 -16.91 10.41
C SER A 59 2.11 -15.62 11.11
N SER A 60 3.01 -15.01 11.89
CA SER A 60 2.77 -13.74 12.58
C SER A 60 2.55 -12.55 11.64
N PHE A 61 2.95 -12.67 10.37
CA PHE A 61 2.75 -11.62 9.37
C PHE A 61 1.57 -11.95 8.45
N SER A 62 0.73 -10.94 8.18
CA SER A 62 -0.46 -11.11 7.33
C SER A 62 -0.12 -11.24 5.84
N PHE A 63 0.91 -10.53 5.37
CA PHE A 63 1.25 -10.44 3.94
C PHE A 63 2.71 -10.81 3.68
N TYR A 64 2.96 -11.48 2.56
CA TYR A 64 4.30 -11.65 2.01
C TYR A 64 4.76 -10.37 1.32
N SER A 65 3.90 -9.81 0.49
CA SER A 65 4.15 -8.51 -0.14
C SER A 65 2.87 -7.74 -0.36
N VAL A 66 2.97 -6.42 -0.32
CA VAL A 66 1.89 -5.48 -0.59
C VAL A 66 2.41 -4.44 -1.57
N THR A 67 1.66 -4.23 -2.64
CA THR A 67 1.93 -3.17 -3.61
C THR A 67 0.95 -2.03 -3.39
N ILE A 68 1.47 -0.83 -3.21
CA ILE A 68 0.72 0.39 -2.92
C ILE A 68 1.03 1.41 -3.99
N PHE A 69 0.01 1.99 -4.59
CA PHE A 69 0.17 3.01 -5.63
C PHE A 69 -0.32 4.35 -5.13
N TYR A 70 0.26 5.41 -5.68
CA TYR A 70 -0.35 6.72 -5.59
C TYR A 70 -1.59 6.80 -6.49
N THR A 71 -2.69 7.32 -5.96
CA THR A 71 -3.94 7.50 -6.68
C THR A 71 -3.89 8.87 -7.40
N PRO A 72 -3.53 8.90 -8.70
CA PRO A 72 -4.48 8.75 -9.79
C PRO A 72 -3.83 7.91 -10.91
N GLY A 73 -3.28 6.73 -10.58
CA GLY A 73 -2.63 5.83 -11.55
C GLY A 73 -3.56 4.81 -12.20
N ILE A 74 -4.89 4.94 -12.04
CA ILE A 74 -5.84 3.94 -12.55
C ILE A 74 -6.30 4.36 -13.95
N GLU A 75 -5.64 3.88 -14.99
CA GLU A 75 -6.25 3.96 -16.31
C GLU A 75 -7.55 3.13 -16.30
N HIS A 76 -8.68 3.80 -16.37
CA HIS A 76 -9.95 3.14 -16.62
C HIS A 76 -10.08 2.96 -18.13
N SER A 77 -10.29 1.72 -18.58
CA SER A 77 -10.63 1.45 -19.98
C SER A 77 -11.79 2.35 -20.41
N LYS A 78 -11.65 3.01 -21.56
CA LYS A 78 -12.69 3.89 -22.10
C LYS A 78 -13.95 3.06 -22.37
N LYS A 79 -15.00 3.26 -21.56
CA LYS A 79 -16.28 2.54 -21.69
C LYS A 79 -17.24 3.15 -22.74
N GLY A 80 -16.80 4.10 -23.57
CA GLY A 80 -17.68 4.75 -24.55
C GLY A 80 -16.93 5.47 -25.67
N LYS A 81 -17.67 5.92 -26.69
CA LYS A 81 -17.16 6.54 -27.94
C LYS A 81 -16.45 7.90 -27.77
N GLY A 82 -16.32 8.43 -26.55
CA GLY A 82 -15.55 9.66 -26.27
C GLY A 82 -16.36 10.97 -26.27
N ASN A 83 -17.66 10.95 -26.55
CA ASN A 83 -18.47 12.17 -26.71
C ASN A 83 -18.75 12.95 -25.41
N ARG A 84 -18.42 12.40 -24.23
CA ARG A 84 -18.54 13.11 -22.94
C ARG A 84 -17.15 13.50 -22.46
N GLN A 85 -16.85 14.79 -22.42
CA GLN A 85 -15.61 15.30 -21.88
C GLN A 85 -15.65 15.20 -20.34
N ARG A 86 -14.83 14.32 -19.76
CA ARG A 86 -14.72 14.20 -18.30
C ARG A 86 -14.00 15.43 -17.76
N ARG A 87 -14.70 16.30 -17.03
CA ARG A 87 -14.20 17.56 -16.45
C ARG A 87 -13.03 17.39 -15.46
N ILE A 88 -12.82 16.20 -14.90
CA ILE A 88 -11.70 15.90 -14.01
C ILE A 88 -11.17 14.50 -14.35
N ILE A 89 -10.01 14.43 -14.99
CA ILE A 89 -9.29 13.16 -15.19
C ILE A 89 -8.73 12.77 -13.82
N ARG A 90 -9.43 11.92 -13.07
CA ARG A 90 -8.98 11.37 -11.78
C ARG A 90 -7.76 10.44 -11.91
N CYS A 91 -7.06 10.46 -13.04
CA CYS A 91 -6.17 9.40 -13.48
C CYS A 91 -5.04 9.95 -14.36
N LEU A 92 -4.04 10.63 -13.79
CA LEU A 92 -2.87 11.12 -14.54
C LEU A 92 -1.84 10.01 -14.83
N GLY A 93 -2.10 8.75 -14.45
CA GLY A 93 -1.13 7.68 -14.69
C GLY A 93 0.15 7.85 -13.86
N CYS A 94 0.01 8.37 -12.64
CA CYS A 94 1.14 8.59 -11.74
C CYS A 94 1.90 7.27 -11.51
N GLY A 95 3.19 7.26 -11.87
CA GLY A 95 4.04 6.08 -11.80
C GLY A 95 4.58 5.76 -10.40
N THR A 96 4.33 6.64 -9.43
CA THR A 96 4.78 6.45 -8.05
C THR A 96 4.12 5.22 -7.45
N LYS A 97 4.94 4.23 -7.12
CA LYS A 97 4.54 2.98 -6.50
C LYS A 97 5.49 2.63 -5.37
N MET A 98 4.95 1.97 -4.37
CA MET A 98 5.65 1.50 -3.20
C MET A 98 5.37 0.01 -3.04
N LYS A 99 6.40 -0.76 -2.70
CA LYS A 99 6.27 -2.17 -2.40
C LYS A 99 6.78 -2.44 -0.99
N ALA A 100 5.90 -2.98 -0.15
CA ALA A 100 6.24 -3.55 1.13
C ALA A 100 6.46 -5.06 0.94
N LEU A 101 7.58 -5.57 1.44
CA LEU A 101 7.99 -6.97 1.32
C LEU A 101 8.45 -7.48 2.68
N THR A 102 7.93 -8.62 3.09
CA THR A 102 8.36 -9.31 4.30
C THR A 102 9.64 -10.08 3.98
N LYS A 103 10.74 -9.71 4.64
CA LYS A 103 12.06 -10.34 4.47
C LYS A 103 12.76 -10.48 5.82
N ARG A 104 13.71 -11.41 5.91
CA ARG A 104 14.66 -11.42 7.03
C ARG A 104 15.64 -10.26 6.86
N ASP A 105 15.92 -9.59 7.96
CA ASP A 105 17.03 -8.65 8.04
C ASP A 105 18.36 -9.41 8.23
N GLY A 106 19.49 -8.69 8.17
CA GLY A 106 20.82 -9.26 8.41
C GLY A 106 20.97 -9.98 9.76
N GLU A 107 20.14 -9.61 10.75
CA GLU A 107 20.07 -10.21 12.09
C GLU A 107 19.05 -11.37 12.19
N GLU A 108 18.66 -11.97 11.05
CA GLU A 108 17.66 -13.05 10.92
C GLU A 108 16.23 -12.74 11.39
N THR A 109 15.97 -11.54 11.90
CA THR A 109 14.63 -11.12 12.30
C THR A 109 13.76 -10.78 11.09
N TRP A 110 12.50 -11.20 11.12
CA TRP A 110 11.56 -10.88 10.04
C TRP A 110 11.08 -9.43 10.18
N LYS A 111 11.13 -8.68 9.09
CA LYS A 111 10.71 -7.28 9.01
C LYS A 111 9.92 -7.01 7.73
N VAL A 112 9.14 -5.93 7.75
CA VAL A 112 8.51 -5.36 6.55
C VAL A 112 9.42 -4.31 5.97
N VAL A 113 9.99 -4.58 4.79
CA VAL A 113 10.87 -3.64 4.08
C VAL A 113 10.16 -2.99 2.93
N VAL A 114 10.31 -1.68 2.86
CA VAL A 114 9.57 -0.81 1.95
C VAL A 114 10.51 -0.21 0.92
N THR A 115 10.12 -0.35 -0.34
CA THR A 115 10.86 0.20 -1.49
C THR A 115 9.95 1.10 -2.31
N TRP A 116 10.49 2.25 -2.71
CA TRP A 116 9.79 3.26 -3.52
C TRP A 116 10.31 3.24 -4.95
N TRP A 117 9.40 3.47 -5.89
CA TRP A 117 9.71 3.49 -7.32
C TRP A 117 8.87 4.56 -8.02
N GLY A 118 9.39 5.05 -9.14
CA GLY A 118 8.70 6.00 -10.00
C GLY A 118 8.75 7.43 -9.48
N TYR A 119 8.07 8.31 -10.20
CA TYR A 119 8.00 9.73 -9.91
C TYR A 119 6.56 10.23 -10.09
N HIS A 120 6.24 11.29 -9.35
CA HIS A 120 4.97 11.97 -9.54
C HIS A 120 5.02 12.77 -10.84
N ASN A 121 4.01 12.61 -11.67
CA ASN A 121 3.82 13.43 -12.87
C ASN A 121 2.76 14.53 -12.66
N HIS A 122 2.50 14.87 -11.39
CA HIS A 122 1.54 15.89 -11.01
C HIS A 122 1.91 16.53 -9.67
N ILE A 123 1.37 17.72 -9.42
CA ILE A 123 1.53 18.44 -8.16
C ILE A 123 0.83 17.66 -7.04
N ARG A 124 1.48 17.59 -5.87
CA ARG A 124 0.90 17.16 -4.60
C ARG A 124 0.36 18.41 -3.91
N SER A 125 -0.95 18.49 -3.68
CA SER A 125 -1.56 19.63 -3.01
C SER A 125 -2.61 19.17 -2.02
N GLU A 126 -2.73 19.90 -0.92
CA GLU A 126 -3.72 19.65 0.13
C GLU A 126 -5.15 19.71 -0.42
N GLU A 127 -5.45 20.71 -1.25
CA GLU A 127 -6.76 20.87 -1.89
C GLU A 127 -7.16 19.60 -2.66
N ARG A 128 -6.24 19.05 -3.46
CA ARG A 128 -6.48 17.83 -4.23
C ARG A 128 -6.63 16.62 -3.29
N PHE A 129 -5.81 16.54 -2.25
CA PHE A 129 -5.89 15.48 -1.24
C PHE A 129 -7.25 15.47 -0.55
N ARG A 130 -7.76 16.63 -0.11
CA ARG A 130 -9.08 16.79 0.52
C ARG A 130 -10.24 16.54 -0.44
N TYR A 131 -10.04 16.73 -1.75
CA TYR A 131 -11.08 16.46 -2.75
C TYR A 131 -11.37 14.96 -2.94
N TYR A 132 -10.40 14.08 -2.72
CA TYR A 132 -10.60 12.64 -2.87
C TYR A 132 -11.69 12.11 -1.92
N ALA A 133 -12.54 11.21 -2.43
CA ALA A 133 -13.68 10.70 -1.65
C ALA A 133 -13.19 9.80 -0.51
N GLU A 134 -12.08 9.10 -0.73
CA GLU A 134 -11.37 8.25 0.21
C GLU A 134 -11.00 9.00 1.49
N ASN A 135 -10.62 10.28 1.35
CA ASN A 135 -10.23 11.15 2.47
C ASN A 135 -11.40 11.92 3.10
N ARG A 136 -12.58 11.91 2.46
CA ARG A 136 -13.81 12.55 2.95
C ARG A 136 -14.78 11.56 3.59
N ARG A 137 -14.35 10.31 3.81
CA ARG A 137 -15.21 9.29 4.39
C ARG A 137 -15.47 9.62 5.86
N ILE A 138 -16.73 9.90 6.19
CA ILE A 138 -17.17 10.08 7.57
C ILE A 138 -17.10 8.71 8.25
N THR A 139 -16.12 8.51 9.13
CA THR A 139 -16.13 7.41 10.09
C THR A 139 -17.10 7.78 11.21
N ARG A 140 -18.25 7.09 11.29
CA ARG A 140 -19.08 7.14 12.49
C ARG A 140 -18.27 6.54 13.63
N VAL A 141 -17.68 7.40 14.46
CA VAL A 141 -17.23 7.00 15.79
C VAL A 141 -18.52 6.76 16.57
N ILE A 142 -18.96 5.52 16.66
CA ILE A 142 -20.03 5.16 17.60
C ILE A 142 -19.39 5.31 18.97
N GLN A 143 -19.53 6.50 19.57
CA GLN A 143 -19.26 6.66 20.99
C GLN A 143 -20.30 5.79 21.71
N ARG A 144 -19.89 4.61 22.14
CA ARG A 144 -20.64 3.87 23.14
C ARG A 144 -20.41 4.62 24.45
N SER A 145 -21.41 5.39 24.86
CA SER A 145 -21.52 5.88 26.22
C SER A 145 -21.78 4.66 27.12
N ASP A 146 -20.86 4.40 28.04
CA ASP A 146 -21.06 3.49 29.18
C ASP A 146 -22.17 4.01 30.10
#